data_AF-A0A4U1ZFS0-F1
#
_entry.id   AF-A0A4U1ZFS0-F1
#
_cell.length_a   1.000
_cell.length_b   1.000
_cell.length_c   1.000
_cell.angle_alpha   90.00
_cell.angle_beta   90.00
_cell.angle_gamma   90.00
#
_symmetry.space_group_name_H-M   'P 1'
#
loop_
_entity.id
_entity.type
_entity.pdbx_description
1 polymer ?
#
loop_
_entity_poly.entity_id
_entity_poly.type
_entity_poly.pdbx_seq_one_letter_code
_entity_poly.pdbx_strand_id
1 'polypeptide(L)' 'MPKCALPNEDGFLALVDTSVESCTGVIVITASDYDYLMGFTQVTSIEATAAFSGAFSLVFVSGFAMSYAIKMVIKLIKIL' A
#
# COMPACT_ATOMS: atom_id res chain seq x y z
N MET A 1 23.79 -0.15 -14.91
CA MET A 1 23.86 0.95 -15.88
C MET A 1 23.26 2.18 -15.22
N PRO A 2 23.91 3.36 -15.30
CA PRO A 2 23.32 4.59 -14.77
C PRO A 2 21.99 4.87 -15.49
N LYS A 3 20.96 5.24 -14.72
CA LYS A 3 19.62 5.60 -15.20
C LYS A 3 19.30 7.03 -14.77
N CYS A 4 18.53 7.74 -15.58
CA CYS A 4 18.08 9.09 -15.28
C CYS A 4 16.90 9.06 -14.31
N ALA A 5 16.98 9.86 -13.24
CA ALA A 5 15.88 10.10 -12.31
C ALA A 5 15.45 11.57 -12.41
N LEU A 6 14.20 11.82 -12.76
CA LEU A 6 13.63 13.17 -12.85
C LEU A 6 12.51 13.33 -11.81
N PRO A 7 12.37 14.51 -11.18
CA PRO A 7 11.24 14.79 -10.31
C PRO A 7 9.94 14.81 -11.12
N ASN A 8 8.91 14.09 -10.67
CA ASN A 8 7.56 14.15 -11.21
C ASN A 8 6.78 15.36 -10.63
N GLU A 9 5.56 15.60 -11.12
CA GLU A 9 4.72 16.72 -10.66
C GLU A 9 4.39 16.66 -9.15
N ASP A 10 4.49 15.48 -8.55
CA ASP A 10 4.26 15.24 -7.12
C ASP A 10 5.53 15.40 -6.27
N GLY A 11 6.68 15.73 -6.88
CA GLY A 11 7.96 15.95 -6.20
C GLY A 11 8.78 14.68 -5.91
N PHE A 12 8.41 13.54 -6.48
CA PHE A 12 9.14 12.28 -6.34
C PHE A 12 10.10 12.03 -7.50
N LEU A 13 11.22 11.36 -7.24
CA LEU A 13 12.19 10.97 -8.27
C LEU A 13 11.70 9.72 -9.01
N ALA A 14 11.32 9.87 -10.28
CA ALA A 14 10.93 8.77 -11.15
C ALA A 14 12.05 8.43 -12.13
N LEU A 15 12.27 7.12 -12.35
CA LEU A 15 13.21 6.65 -13.37
C LEU A 15 12.60 6.87 -14.76
N VAL A 16 13.33 7.57 -15.63
CA VAL A 16 12.92 7.84 -17.01
C VAL A 16 13.82 7.12 -18.00
N ASP A 17 13.23 6.64 -19.09
CA ASP A 17 13.96 5.92 -20.14
C ASP A 17 14.51 6.92 -21.18
N THR A 18 15.43 7.77 -20.72
CA THR A 18 16.17 8.72 -21.57
C THR A 18 17.67 8.43 -21.53
N SER A 19 18.40 8.87 -22.55
CA SER A 19 19.86 8.66 -22.58
C SER A 19 20.54 9.44 -21.45
N VAL A 20 21.56 8.84 -20.83
CA VAL A 20 22.29 9.44 -19.70
C VAL A 20 22.94 10.78 -20.09
N GLU A 21 23.28 10.94 -21.36
CA GLU A 21 23.87 12.15 -21.94
C GLU A 21 22.89 13.34 -21.95
N SER A 22 21.59 13.06 -21.96
CA SER A 22 20.52 14.07 -21.92
C SER A 22 20.07 14.43 -20.50
N CYS A 23 20.61 13.77 -19.47
CA CYS A 23 20.34 14.11 -18.08
C CYS A 23 21.11 15.36 -17.66
N THR A 24 20.42 16.50 -17.55
CA THR A 24 20.95 17.69 -16.91
C THR A 24 20.71 17.62 -15.41
N GLY A 25 21.78 17.38 -14.64
CA GLY A 25 21.73 17.16 -13.20
C GLY A 25 21.83 15.68 -12.89
N VAL A 26 23.01 15.25 -12.43
CA VAL A 26 23.24 13.86 -12.03
C VAL A 26 23.23 13.82 -10.51
N ILE A 27 22.18 13.25 -9.91
CA ILE A 27 22.22 12.86 -8.50
C ILE A 27 22.72 11.42 -8.48
N VAL A 28 24.03 11.24 -8.28
CA VAL A 28 24.60 9.92 -8.05
C VAL A 28 24.28 9.53 -6.62
N ILE A 29 23.26 8.70 -6.45
CA ILE A 29 22.94 8.05 -5.18
C ILE A 29 23.34 6.58 -5.26
N THR A 30 23.76 6.03 -4.13
CA THR A 30 24.01 4.59 -4.05
C THR A 30 22.67 3.83 -4.13
N ALA A 31 22.71 2.55 -4.54
CA ALA A 31 21.50 1.73 -4.55
C ALA A 31 20.84 1.66 -3.16
N SER A 32 21.65 1.64 -2.09
CA SER A 32 21.17 1.69 -0.71
C SER A 32 20.46 2.99 -0.36
N ASP A 33 20.96 4.14 -0.84
CA ASP A 33 20.31 5.43 -0.60
C ASP A 33 18.99 5.56 -1.38
N TYR A 34 18.95 5.00 -2.61
CA TYR A 34 17.73 4.94 -3.39
C TYR A 34 16.65 4.08 -2.71
N ASP A 35 17.01 2.89 -2.25
CA ASP A 35 16.08 2.02 -1.52
C ASP A 35 15.57 2.69 -0.23
N TYR A 36 16.43 3.42 0.48
CA TYR A 36 16.03 4.20 1.65
C TYR A 36 15.04 5.33 1.31
N LEU A 37 15.30 6.07 0.23
CA LEU A 37 14.43 7.17 -0.22
C LEU A 37 13.10 6.66 -0.78
N MET A 38 13.11 5.50 -1.44
CA MET A 38 11.92 4.87 -2.04
C MET A 38 11.13 4.00 -1.07
N GLY A 39 11.69 3.63 0.08
CA GLY A 39 11.05 2.78 1.07
C GLY A 39 9.72 3.32 1.62
N PHE A 40 9.49 4.64 1.53
CA PHE A 40 8.24 5.28 1.99
C PHE A 40 7.16 5.40 0.91
N THR A 41 7.52 5.25 -0.36
CA THR A 41 6.59 5.44 -1.50
C THR A 41 6.21 4.13 -2.17
N GLN A 42 7.01 3.08 -1.96
CA GLN A 42 6.76 1.77 -2.52
C GLN A 42 5.88 0.94 -1.58
N VAL A 43 4.63 0.69 -1.98
CA VAL A 43 3.79 -0.31 -1.32
C VAL A 43 4.33 -1.69 -1.66
N THR A 44 4.81 -2.41 -0.64
CA THR A 44 5.28 -3.78 -0.82
C THR A 44 4.11 -4.74 -1.00
N SER A 45 4.37 -5.89 -1.65
CA SER A 45 3.36 -6.94 -1.82
C SER A 45 2.86 -7.49 -0.47
N ILE A 46 3.71 -7.49 0.56
CA ILE A 46 3.33 -7.92 1.92
C ILE A 46 2.38 -6.91 2.58
N GLU A 47 2.62 -5.60 2.44
CA GLU A 47 1.74 -4.56 2.98
C GLU A 47 0.38 -4.55 2.30
N ALA A 48 0.36 -4.69 0.96
CA ALA A 48 -0.88 -4.80 0.20
C ALA A 48 -1.70 -6.02 0.65
N THR A 49 -1.04 -7.17 0.85
CA THR A 49 -1.69 -8.41 1.33
C THR A 49 -2.20 -8.25 2.76
N ALA A 50 -1.43 -7.61 3.65
CA ALA A 50 -1.84 -7.36 5.02
C ALA A 50 -3.05 -6.43 5.10
N ALA A 51 -3.06 -5.33 4.33
CA ALA A 51 -4.18 -4.42 4.25
C ALA A 51 -5.45 -5.10 3.72
N PHE A 52 -5.33 -5.87 2.63
CA PHE A 52 -6.46 -6.60 2.05
C PHE A 52 -7.01 -7.66 3.00
N SER A 53 -6.15 -8.49 3.58
CA SER A 53 -6.56 -9.55 4.51
C SER A 53 -7.16 -9.00 5.80
N GLY A 54 -6.61 -7.89 6.32
CA GLY A 54 -7.17 -7.17 7.46
C GLY A 54 -8.58 -6.66 7.18
N ALA A 55 -8.76 -5.93 6.08
CA ALA A 55 -10.07 -5.41 5.66
C ALA A 55 -11.08 -6.53 5.41
N PHE A 56 -10.68 -7.59 4.71
CA PHE A 56 -11.51 -8.76 4.46
C PHE A 56 -11.95 -9.42 5.78
N SER A 57 -11.01 -9.67 6.71
CA SER A 57 -11.33 -10.28 8.01
C SER A 57 -12.34 -9.46 8.80
N LEU A 58 -12.22 -8.12 8.78
CA LEU A 58 -13.09 -7.22 9.53
C LEU A 58 -14.55 -7.27 9.02
N VAL A 59 -14.74 -7.32 7.70
CA VAL A 59 -16.07 -7.46 7.08
C VAL A 59 -16.71 -8.79 7.48
N PHE A 60 -15.94 -9.89 7.43
CA PHE A 60 -16.47 -11.21 7.78
C PHE A 60 -16.81 -11.34 9.27
N VAL A 61 -15.91 -10.89 10.16
CA VAL A 61 -16.14 -10.96 11.60
C VAL A 61 -17.32 -10.09 12.02
N SER A 62 -17.42 -8.87 11.50
CA SER A 62 -18.55 -7.97 11.80
C SER A 62 -19.87 -8.51 11.27
N GLY A 63 -19.91 -9.07 10.06
CA GLY A 63 -21.11 -9.71 9.50
C GLY A 63 -21.55 -10.94 10.32
N PHE A 64 -20.59 -11.77 10.75
CA PHE A 64 -20.88 -12.91 11.62
C PHE A 64 -21.40 -12.48 13.00
N ALA A 65 -20.76 -11.48 13.62
CA ALA A 65 -21.18 -10.93 14.91
C ALA A 65 -22.60 -10.34 14.86
N MET A 66 -22.94 -9.59 13.79
CA MET A 66 -24.31 -9.11 13.59
C MET A 66 -25.32 -10.24 13.43
N SER A 67 -24.96 -11.30 12.70
CA SER A 67 -25.83 -12.47 12.54
C SER A 67 -26.11 -13.15 13.88
N TYR A 68 -25.11 -13.22 14.76
CA TYR A 68 -25.29 -13.75 16.12
C TYR A 68 -26.19 -12.85 16.97
N ALA A 69 -25.97 -11.54 16.94
CA ALA A 69 -26.80 -10.56 17.66
C ALA A 69 -28.27 -10.65 17.24
N ILE A 70 -28.55 -10.71 15.93
CA ILE A 70 -29.91 -10.85 15.40
C ILE A 70 -30.56 -12.14 15.89
N LYS A 71 -29.84 -13.27 15.85
CA LYS A 71 -30.36 -14.55 16.35
C LYS A 71 -30.68 -14.52 17.85
N MET A 72 -29.85 -13.85 18.64
CA MET A 72 -30.10 -13.66 20.08
C MET A 72 -31.37 -12.84 20.32
N VAL A 73 -31.56 -11.74 19.58
CA VAL A 73 -32.77 -10.90 19.66
C VAL A 73 -34.02 -11.69 19.29
N ILE A 74 -34.00 -12.44 18.17
CA ILE A 74 -35.13 -13.28 17.76
C ILE A 74 -35.46 -14.33 18.83
N LYS A 75 -34.43 -14.93 19.44
CA LYS A 75 -34.63 -15.93 20.49
C LYS A 75 -35.25 -15.32 21.76
N LEU A 76 -34.84 -14.11 22.14
CA LEU A 76 -35.45 -13.38 23.26
C LEU A 76 -36.91 -13.03 23.00
N ILE A 77 -37.24 -12.56 21.80
CA ILE A 77 -38.63 -12.27 21.40
C ILE A 77 -39.52 -13.52 21.49
N LYS A 78 -38.98 -14.70 21.15
CA LYS A 78 -39.74 -15.96 21.19
C LYS A 78 -39.88 -16.58 22.60
N ILE A 79 -39.09 -16.10 23.57
CA ILE A 79 -39.12 -16.58 24.96
C ILE A 79 -40.04 -15.69 25.83
N LEU A 80 -40.26 -14.44 25.42
CA LEU A 80 -41.28 -13.53 25.96
C LEU A 80 -42.67 -13.86 25.41
#